data_AF-A0A1Y4FUE2-F1
#
_entry.id   AF-A0A1Y4FUE2-F1
#
_cell.length_a   1.000
_cell.length_b   1.000
_cell.length_c   1.000
_cell.angle_alpha   90.00
_cell.angle_beta   90.00
_cell.angle_gamma   90.00
#
_symmetry.space_group_name_H-M   'P 1'
#
loop_
_entity.id
_entity.type
_entity.pdbx_description
1 polymer ?
#
loop_
_entity_poly.entity_id
_entity_poly.type
_entity_poly.pdbx_seq_one_letter_code
_entity_poly.pdbx_strand_id
1 'polypeptide(L)'
;MKRAVYIIGMSAAIFSLAPEALAQSVTYSHDDAKMNQITVAEIGSGGLTPAFYYQLLHNSYQKSAAAKNKLGFRTAAGINLYNQVDDAEALDSAMTQRARIEALNVTDRSGGALDVAWLAEGEKVNAALENFERNIRRITEAGGSSREQELWEDCYRMYQCAVKAVQEAYMPNSERKKQYLRIHADIIRKNETLVRYLVRLANSVKVAELLDASATIEDRRAQIAMSAMNRWREAGWRIMGN
;
A
#
# COMPACT_ATOMS: atom_id res chain seq x y z
N MET A 1 -37.68 20.43 -23.93
CA MET A 1 -37.86 19.99 -25.33
C MET A 1 -36.52 19.56 -25.89
N LYS A 2 -36.43 18.28 -26.30
CA LYS A 2 -35.58 17.69 -27.36
C LYS A 2 -34.05 17.82 -27.22
N ARG A 3 -33.21 16.82 -27.52
CA ARG A 3 -33.27 15.39 -27.89
C ARG A 3 -31.81 14.93 -27.89
N ALA A 4 -31.53 13.70 -27.46
CA ALA A 4 -30.27 13.02 -27.75
C ALA A 4 -30.11 12.77 -29.25
N VAL A 5 -28.90 12.92 -29.79
CA VAL A 5 -28.47 12.30 -31.06
C VAL A 5 -26.99 11.92 -30.95
N TYR A 6 -26.73 10.62 -31.07
CA TYR A 6 -25.44 10.00 -31.34
C TYR A 6 -24.96 10.38 -32.74
N ILE A 7 -23.67 10.71 -32.91
CA ILE A 7 -23.00 10.62 -34.21
C ILE A 7 -21.71 9.81 -34.04
N ILE A 8 -21.77 8.63 -34.65
CA ILE A 8 -20.67 7.74 -35.01
C ILE A 8 -19.80 8.45 -36.04
N GLY A 9 -18.47 8.43 -35.90
CA GLY A 9 -17.59 9.00 -36.90
C GLY A 9 -16.10 8.79 -36.63
N MET A 10 -15.60 7.62 -37.04
CA MET A 10 -14.22 7.34 -37.45
C MET A 10 -13.07 7.69 -36.48
N SER A 11 -12.68 6.71 -35.67
CA SER A 11 -11.30 6.55 -35.22
C SER A 11 -10.80 5.14 -35.57
N ALA A 12 -10.95 4.78 -36.84
CA ALA A 12 -10.26 3.64 -37.44
C ALA A 12 -9.15 4.18 -38.35
N ALA A 13 -7.90 3.91 -37.98
CA ALA A 13 -6.67 3.92 -38.78
C ALA A 13 -5.51 4.61 -38.05
N ILE A 14 -4.97 3.95 -37.03
CA ILE A 14 -3.51 3.91 -36.88
C ILE A 14 -3.13 2.44 -36.96
N PHE A 15 -3.45 1.84 -38.11
CA PHE A 15 -2.78 0.63 -38.56
C PHE A 15 -1.41 1.10 -39.04
N SER A 16 -0.39 0.78 -38.25
CA SER A 16 0.94 0.45 -38.73
C SER A 16 1.20 0.80 -40.20
N LEU A 17 1.81 1.95 -40.44
CA LEU A 17 2.71 2.14 -41.58
C LEU A 17 3.91 1.22 -41.35
N ALA A 18 3.69 -0.10 -41.49
CA ALA A 18 4.73 -0.95 -41.99
C ALA A 18 4.91 -0.52 -43.45
N PRO A 19 6.06 0.05 -43.86
CA PRO A 19 6.40 -0.07 -45.26
C PRO A 19 6.46 -1.58 -45.50
N GLU A 20 5.48 -2.12 -46.21
CA GLU A 20 5.67 -3.39 -46.89
C GLU A 20 6.99 -3.22 -47.64
N ALA A 21 8.02 -3.91 -47.17
CA ALA A 21 9.31 -3.95 -47.81
C ALA A 21 9.15 -4.75 -49.10
N LEU A 22 8.44 -4.18 -50.09
CA LEU A 22 8.54 -4.52 -51.50
C LEU A 22 9.87 -3.97 -52.01
N ALA A 23 10.96 -4.38 -51.36
CA ALA A 23 12.30 -3.91 -51.63
C ALA A 23 13.21 -5.12 -51.84
N GLN A 24 12.85 -5.99 -52.80
CA GLN A 24 13.80 -6.70 -53.65
C GLN A 24 13.07 -7.63 -54.64
N SER A 25 12.38 -7.07 -55.64
CA SER A 25 12.41 -7.72 -56.94
C SER A 25 13.68 -7.24 -57.63
N VAL A 26 14.69 -8.10 -57.73
CA VAL A 26 15.81 -7.83 -58.63
C VAL A 26 15.25 -7.97 -60.04
N THR A 27 14.84 -6.86 -60.64
CA THR A 27 14.48 -6.83 -62.05
C THR A 27 15.78 -6.96 -62.83
N TYR A 28 16.24 -8.19 -63.03
CA TYR A 28 17.42 -8.53 -63.83
C TYR A 28 17.09 -8.45 -65.34
N SER A 29 16.38 -7.41 -65.75
CA SER A 29 16.16 -7.10 -67.16
C SER A 29 17.17 -6.02 -67.52
N HIS A 30 18.43 -6.41 -67.67
CA HIS A 30 19.40 -5.54 -68.27
C HIS A 30 19.14 -5.52 -69.78
N ASP A 31 18.88 -4.32 -70.34
CA ASP A 31 18.86 -4.13 -71.80
C ASP A 31 20.17 -4.67 -72.40
N ASP A 32 20.08 -5.45 -73.48
CA ASP A 32 21.22 -6.13 -74.12
C ASP A 32 22.34 -5.13 -74.48
N ALA A 33 21.98 -3.89 -74.80
CA ALA A 33 22.93 -2.80 -75.05
C ALA A 33 23.77 -2.44 -73.80
N LYS A 34 23.19 -2.51 -72.60
CA LYS A 34 23.89 -2.23 -71.34
C LYS A 34 24.74 -3.41 -70.87
N MET A 35 24.32 -4.66 -71.12
CA MET A 35 25.14 -5.83 -70.80
C MET A 35 26.39 -5.95 -71.67
N ASN A 36 26.34 -5.41 -72.88
CA ASN A 36 27.43 -5.44 -73.84
C ASN A 36 28.30 -4.17 -73.82
N GLN A 37 28.10 -3.25 -72.87
CA GLN A 37 28.69 -1.90 -72.89
C GLN A 37 30.22 -1.88 -72.77
N ILE A 38 30.84 -2.87 -72.13
CA ILE A 38 32.32 -3.04 -72.09
C ILE A 38 32.89 -3.27 -73.50
N THR A 39 32.05 -3.69 -74.45
CA THR A 39 32.48 -4.21 -75.75
C THR A 39 32.50 -3.18 -76.87
N VAL A 40 31.68 -2.14 -76.83
CA VAL A 40 31.59 -1.19 -77.94
C VAL A 40 32.79 -0.23 -77.95
N ALA A 41 33.45 -0.04 -76.81
CA ALA A 41 34.47 0.98 -76.64
C ALA A 41 35.86 0.66 -77.24
N GLU A 42 36.22 -0.62 -77.44
CA GLU A 42 37.63 -0.96 -77.72
C GLU A 42 37.93 -1.70 -79.04
N ILE A 43 37.03 -2.52 -79.63
CA ILE A 43 37.45 -3.40 -80.76
C ILE A 43 36.43 -3.51 -81.91
N GLY A 44 35.28 -2.84 -81.85
CA GLY A 44 34.35 -2.77 -82.98
C GLY A 44 33.79 -4.12 -83.49
N SER A 45 33.95 -5.23 -82.77
CA SER A 45 33.27 -6.52 -83.04
C SER A 45 33.49 -7.53 -81.89
N GLY A 46 32.40 -7.98 -81.24
CA GLY A 46 32.34 -9.18 -80.37
C GLY A 46 32.29 -8.94 -78.85
N GLY A 47 31.12 -9.16 -78.24
CA GLY A 47 30.73 -8.91 -76.83
C GLY A 47 31.54 -9.59 -75.72
N LEU A 48 32.30 -8.87 -74.87
CA LEU A 48 32.77 -9.42 -73.60
C LEU A 48 31.63 -9.40 -72.58
N THR A 49 30.67 -10.31 -72.79
CA THR A 49 29.53 -10.45 -71.89
C THR A 49 30.02 -10.79 -70.48
N PRO A 50 29.28 -10.41 -69.42
CA PRO A 50 29.65 -10.79 -68.06
C PRO A 50 29.91 -12.30 -67.93
N ALA A 51 29.14 -13.14 -68.62
CA ALA A 51 29.36 -14.59 -68.65
C ALA A 51 30.74 -14.95 -69.22
N PHE A 52 31.15 -14.33 -70.34
CA PHE A 52 32.44 -14.59 -70.97
C PHE A 52 33.62 -14.02 -70.15
N TYR A 53 33.47 -12.83 -69.57
CA TYR A 53 34.44 -12.24 -68.62
C TYR A 53 34.70 -13.17 -67.43
N TYR A 54 33.64 -13.67 -66.78
CA TYR A 54 33.78 -14.56 -65.63
C TYR A 54 34.35 -15.93 -66.04
N GLN A 55 34.03 -16.45 -67.23
CA GLN A 55 34.61 -17.70 -67.73
C GLN A 55 36.10 -17.61 -68.05
N LEU A 56 36.57 -16.48 -68.63
CA LEU A 56 37.96 -16.28 -69.02
C LEU A 56 38.85 -15.89 -67.83
N LEU A 57 38.43 -14.90 -67.03
CA LEU A 57 39.31 -14.26 -66.05
C LEU A 57 38.99 -14.65 -64.60
N HIS A 58 37.78 -15.15 -64.32
CA HIS A 58 37.30 -15.37 -62.95
C HIS A 58 36.57 -16.73 -62.78
N ASN A 59 37.04 -17.76 -63.49
CA ASN A 59 36.38 -19.07 -63.60
C ASN A 59 36.26 -19.79 -62.25
N SER A 60 37.30 -19.69 -61.41
CA SER A 60 37.33 -20.25 -60.05
C SER A 60 36.28 -19.60 -59.14
N TYR A 61 36.09 -18.28 -59.28
CA TYR A 61 35.03 -17.55 -58.58
C TYR A 61 33.66 -18.01 -59.07
N GLN A 62 33.43 -18.07 -60.39
CA GLN A 62 32.16 -18.53 -60.97
C GLN A 62 31.75 -19.92 -60.48
N LYS A 63 32.68 -20.87 -60.44
CA LYS A 63 32.45 -22.25 -59.96
C LYS A 63 32.10 -22.33 -58.47
N SER A 64 32.58 -21.39 -57.64
CA SER A 64 32.35 -21.39 -56.18
C SER A 64 31.30 -20.38 -55.71
N ALA A 65 30.85 -19.48 -56.59
CA ALA A 65 29.92 -18.40 -56.25
C ALA A 65 28.55 -18.92 -55.77
N ALA A 66 28.05 -20.00 -56.37
CA ALA A 66 26.79 -20.62 -55.94
C ALA A 66 26.90 -21.24 -54.54
N ALA A 67 28.02 -21.89 -54.20
CA ALA A 67 28.25 -22.47 -52.88
C ALA A 67 28.50 -21.41 -51.80
N LYS A 68 29.05 -20.24 -52.18
CA LYS A 68 29.25 -19.08 -51.30
C LYS A 68 28.01 -18.17 -51.23
N ASN A 69 26.91 -18.57 -51.88
CA ASN A 69 25.70 -17.77 -51.95
C ASN A 69 25.02 -17.70 -50.57
N LYS A 70 24.91 -16.48 -50.03
CA LYS A 70 24.32 -16.23 -48.70
C LYS A 70 22.79 -16.26 -48.69
N LEU A 71 22.14 -16.43 -49.83
CA LEU A 71 20.68 -16.43 -49.96
C LEU A 71 20.05 -17.53 -49.11
N GLY A 72 20.60 -18.75 -49.11
CA GLY A 72 20.08 -19.85 -48.29
C GLY A 72 20.09 -19.55 -46.79
N PHE A 73 21.20 -18.97 -46.28
CA PHE A 73 21.29 -18.53 -44.89
C PHE A 73 20.31 -17.38 -44.57
N ARG A 74 20.09 -16.45 -45.53
CA ARG A 74 19.10 -15.37 -45.37
C ARG A 74 17.67 -15.89 -45.34
N THR A 75 17.33 -16.85 -46.21
CA THR A 75 16.01 -17.48 -46.22
C THR A 75 15.77 -18.27 -44.93
N ALA A 76 16.74 -19.07 -44.47
CA ALA A 76 16.63 -19.80 -43.22
C ALA A 76 16.54 -18.87 -42.00
N ALA A 77 17.31 -17.78 -41.97
CA ALA A 77 17.19 -16.76 -40.92
C ALA A 77 15.82 -16.05 -40.98
N GLY A 78 15.32 -15.74 -42.17
CA GLY A 78 14.00 -15.15 -42.37
C GLY A 78 12.86 -16.03 -41.85
N ILE A 79 12.92 -17.35 -42.11
CA ILE A 79 11.93 -18.31 -41.58
C ILE A 79 11.97 -18.34 -40.05
N ASN A 80 13.16 -18.34 -39.43
CA ASN A 80 13.29 -18.30 -37.98
C ASN A 80 12.81 -16.98 -37.34
N LEU A 81 12.87 -15.86 -38.08
CA LEU A 81 12.35 -14.57 -37.60
C LEU A 81 10.82 -14.56 -37.51
N TYR A 82 10.10 -15.30 -38.36
CA TYR A 82 8.63 -15.39 -38.25
C TYR A 82 8.20 -16.04 -36.94
N ASN A 83 8.87 -17.12 -36.52
CA ASN A 83 8.56 -17.78 -35.25
C ASN A 83 8.85 -16.87 -34.03
N GLN A 84 9.79 -15.92 -34.16
CA GLN A 84 10.09 -14.97 -33.09
C GLN A 84 8.98 -13.94 -32.87
N VAL A 85 8.13 -13.68 -33.87
CA VAL A 85 6.96 -12.78 -33.71
C VAL A 85 5.94 -13.43 -32.79
N ASP A 86 5.58 -14.69 -33.06
CA ASP A 86 4.63 -15.45 -32.24
C ASP A 86 5.14 -15.61 -30.79
N ASP A 87 6.44 -15.91 -30.62
CA ASP A 87 7.08 -16.00 -29.30
C ASP A 87 7.05 -14.64 -28.57
N ALA A 88 7.28 -13.53 -29.28
CA ALA A 88 7.23 -12.19 -28.71
C ALA A 88 5.81 -11.80 -28.29
N GLU A 89 4.79 -12.13 -29.08
CA GLU A 89 3.38 -11.90 -28.73
C GLU A 89 2.94 -12.73 -27.52
N ALA A 90 3.34 -14.00 -27.47
CA ALA A 90 3.07 -14.86 -26.32
C ALA A 90 3.74 -14.32 -25.04
N LEU A 91 4.97 -13.82 -25.16
CA LEU A 91 5.69 -13.20 -24.06
C LEU A 91 5.03 -11.90 -23.61
N ASP A 92 4.62 -11.03 -24.52
CA ASP A 92 3.93 -9.77 -24.21
C ASP A 92 2.59 -10.02 -23.49
N SER A 93 1.81 -10.99 -23.97
CA SER A 93 0.57 -11.42 -23.33
C SER A 93 0.81 -11.92 -21.90
N ALA A 94 1.81 -12.78 -21.70
CA ALA A 94 2.17 -13.30 -20.39
C ALA A 94 2.65 -12.20 -19.43
N MET A 95 3.47 -11.26 -19.91
CA MET A 95 3.96 -10.14 -19.12
C MET A 95 2.84 -9.18 -18.74
N THR A 96 1.93 -8.89 -19.66
CA THR A 96 0.73 -8.08 -19.41
C THR A 96 -0.17 -8.74 -18.36
N GLN A 97 -0.38 -10.05 -18.44
CA GLN A 97 -1.18 -10.77 -17.45
C GLN A 97 -0.54 -10.75 -16.06
N ARG A 98 0.79 -10.95 -15.98
CA ARG A 98 1.53 -10.85 -14.71
C ARG A 98 1.46 -9.45 -14.12
N ALA A 99 1.65 -8.41 -14.94
CA ALA A 99 1.56 -7.01 -14.50
C ALA A 99 0.16 -6.69 -13.93
N ARG A 100 -0.92 -7.21 -14.53
CA ARG A 100 -2.28 -7.07 -13.98
C ARG A 100 -2.44 -7.75 -12.62
N ILE A 101 -1.93 -8.96 -12.46
CA ILE A 101 -1.99 -9.70 -11.19
C ILE A 101 -1.15 -9.00 -10.12
N GLU A 102 0.03 -8.50 -10.48
CA GLU A 102 0.90 -7.75 -9.58
C GLU A 102 0.26 -6.43 -9.15
N ALA A 103 -0.34 -5.69 -10.07
CA ALA A 103 -1.10 -4.47 -9.74
C ALA A 103 -2.25 -4.75 -8.76
N LEU A 104 -2.97 -5.86 -8.95
CA LEU A 104 -4.04 -6.27 -8.04
C LEU A 104 -3.48 -6.66 -6.66
N ASN A 105 -2.40 -7.44 -6.61
CA ASN A 105 -1.74 -7.82 -5.36
C ASN A 105 -1.15 -6.62 -4.63
N VAL A 106 -0.57 -5.67 -5.36
CA VAL A 106 -0.06 -4.41 -4.81
C VAL A 106 -1.22 -3.62 -4.25
N THR A 107 -2.38 -3.55 -4.92
CA THR A 107 -3.57 -2.83 -4.45
C THR A 107 -4.17 -3.46 -3.18
N ASP A 108 -4.19 -4.80 -3.07
CA ASP A 108 -4.67 -5.46 -1.84
C ASP A 108 -3.69 -5.29 -0.66
N ARG A 109 -2.40 -5.16 -0.95
CA ARG A 109 -1.34 -5.10 0.07
C ARG A 109 -0.91 -3.68 0.42
N SER A 110 -1.16 -2.71 -0.44
CA SER A 110 -0.87 -1.30 -0.17
C SER A 110 -1.89 -0.77 0.84
N GLY A 111 -1.40 -0.27 1.97
CA GLY A 111 -2.24 0.38 2.96
C GLY A 111 -2.58 1.83 2.59
N GLY A 112 -3.07 2.61 3.55
CA GLY A 112 -3.46 4.00 3.32
C GLY A 112 -4.82 4.14 2.63
N ALA A 113 -4.88 4.83 1.48
CA ALA A 113 -6.15 5.15 0.81
C ALA A 113 -6.91 3.93 0.26
N LEU A 114 -6.20 2.81 0.05
CA LEU A 114 -6.75 1.54 -0.43
C LEU A 114 -6.99 0.54 0.72
N ASP A 115 -6.84 0.99 1.97
CA ASP A 115 -6.98 0.16 3.15
C ASP A 115 -8.46 -0.13 3.47
N VAL A 116 -9.01 -1.14 2.80
CA VAL A 116 -10.37 -1.60 3.02
C VAL A 116 -10.56 -2.12 4.45
N ALA A 117 -9.52 -2.66 5.06
CA ALA A 117 -9.58 -3.12 6.45
C ALA A 117 -9.76 -1.94 7.43
N TRP A 118 -9.06 -0.83 7.19
CA TRP A 118 -9.24 0.40 7.96
C TRP A 118 -10.62 1.02 7.75
N LEU A 119 -11.16 1.01 6.52
CA LEU A 119 -12.53 1.47 6.28
C LEU A 119 -13.57 0.66 7.07
N ALA A 120 -13.32 -0.63 7.30
CA ALA A 120 -14.24 -1.49 8.04
C ALA A 120 -14.08 -1.44 9.57
N GLU A 121 -12.84 -1.32 10.08
CA GLU A 121 -12.55 -1.45 11.52
C GLU A 121 -12.02 -0.15 12.17
N GLY A 122 -11.64 0.85 11.37
CA GLY A 122 -11.00 2.07 11.85
C GLY A 122 -11.88 2.91 12.78
N GLU A 123 -13.19 2.96 12.52
CA GLU A 123 -14.14 3.64 13.41
C GLU A 123 -14.13 3.05 14.82
N LYS A 124 -14.08 1.71 14.95
CA LYS A 124 -14.04 1.04 16.25
C LYS A 124 -12.74 1.33 16.99
N VAL A 125 -11.62 1.27 16.28
CA VAL A 125 -10.30 1.59 16.85
C VAL A 125 -10.26 3.04 17.33
N ASN A 126 -10.74 3.98 16.52
CA ASN A 126 -10.81 5.39 16.88
C ASN A 126 -11.71 5.63 18.09
N ALA A 127 -12.91 5.04 18.12
CA ALA A 127 -13.81 5.16 19.27
C ALA A 127 -13.17 4.59 20.56
N ALA A 128 -12.44 3.48 20.46
CA ALA A 128 -11.70 2.92 21.58
C ALA A 128 -10.57 3.85 22.07
N LEU A 129 -9.82 4.44 21.14
CA LEU A 129 -8.78 5.43 21.44
C LEU A 129 -9.35 6.69 22.09
N GLU A 130 -10.43 7.24 21.55
CA GLU A 130 -11.10 8.44 22.10
C GLU A 130 -11.62 8.19 23.52
N ASN A 131 -12.21 7.01 23.77
CA ASN A 131 -12.65 6.63 25.10
C ASN A 131 -11.47 6.47 26.07
N PHE A 132 -10.36 5.91 25.61
CA PHE A 132 -9.16 5.78 26.41
C PHE A 132 -8.58 7.15 26.75
N GLU A 133 -8.41 8.04 25.77
CA GLU A 133 -7.94 9.41 25.95
C GLU A 133 -8.82 10.21 26.93
N ARG A 134 -10.14 10.09 26.79
CA ARG A 134 -11.10 10.74 27.72
C ARG A 134 -10.91 10.27 29.15
N ASN A 135 -10.66 8.97 29.37
CA ASN A 135 -10.38 8.44 30.69
C ASN A 135 -9.01 8.86 31.22
N ILE A 136 -8.00 9.03 30.35
CA ILE A 136 -6.69 9.55 30.74
C ILE A 136 -6.82 10.97 31.29
N ARG A 137 -7.60 11.83 30.63
CA ARG A 137 -7.86 13.21 31.11
C ARG A 137 -8.53 13.25 32.48
N ARG A 138 -9.31 12.23 32.85
CA ARG A 138 -9.96 12.12 34.16
C ARG A 138 -9.02 11.76 35.31
N ILE A 139 -7.76 11.41 35.05
CA ILE A 139 -6.81 11.04 36.10
C ILE A 139 -6.58 12.21 37.05
N THR A 140 -6.34 13.41 36.51
CA THR A 140 -6.13 14.62 37.33
C THR A 140 -7.40 15.04 38.05
N GLU A 141 -8.56 14.90 37.42
CA GLU A 141 -9.87 15.14 38.04
C GLU A 141 -10.15 14.19 39.22
N ALA A 142 -9.69 12.94 39.14
CA ALA A 142 -9.84 11.93 40.19
C ALA A 142 -8.79 12.05 41.32
N GLY A 143 -7.91 13.06 41.29
CA GLY A 143 -6.86 13.29 42.29
C GLY A 143 -5.55 12.54 42.03
N GLY A 144 -5.34 12.04 40.80
CA GLY A 144 -4.08 11.44 40.37
C GLY A 144 -3.00 12.47 40.03
N SER A 145 -1.73 12.04 39.99
CA SER A 145 -0.60 12.92 39.68
C SER A 145 -0.43 13.13 38.16
N SER A 146 0.15 14.28 37.79
CA SER A 146 0.51 14.58 36.39
C SER A 146 1.47 13.53 35.79
N ARG A 147 2.40 13.01 36.59
CA ARG A 147 3.31 11.92 36.17
C ARG A 147 2.55 10.64 35.84
N GLU A 148 1.53 10.28 36.61
CA GLU A 148 0.72 9.10 36.30
C GLU A 148 -0.07 9.32 35.01
N GLN A 149 -0.63 10.51 34.79
CA GLN A 149 -1.28 10.86 33.53
C GLN A 149 -0.33 10.68 32.34
N GLU A 150 0.89 11.21 32.42
CA GLU A 150 1.91 11.10 31.36
C GLU A 150 2.22 9.64 30.99
N LEU A 151 2.31 8.73 31.97
CA LEU A 151 2.52 7.30 31.73
C LEU A 151 1.37 6.66 30.93
N TRP A 152 0.13 7.08 31.18
CA TRP A 152 -1.01 6.61 30.41
C TRP A 152 -1.09 7.26 29.02
N GLU A 153 -0.67 8.52 28.88
CA GLU A 153 -0.51 9.19 27.59
C GLU A 153 0.56 8.50 26.72
N ASP A 154 1.65 8.02 27.31
CA ASP A 154 2.64 7.18 26.61
C ASP A 154 2.02 5.88 26.07
N CYS A 155 1.18 5.22 26.87
CA CYS A 155 0.43 4.05 26.42
C CYS A 155 -0.50 4.39 25.25
N TYR A 156 -1.17 5.55 25.28
CA TYR A 156 -1.99 6.03 24.19
C TYR A 156 -1.17 6.30 22.92
N ARG A 157 -0.03 6.99 23.05
CA ARG A 157 0.92 7.24 21.94
C ARG A 157 1.44 5.94 21.33
N MET A 158 1.72 4.93 22.15
CA MET A 158 2.09 3.59 21.68
C MET A 158 1.01 2.98 20.79
N TYR A 159 -0.28 3.07 21.18
CA TYR A 159 -1.37 2.56 20.34
C TYR A 159 -1.57 3.34 19.05
N GLN A 160 -1.42 4.68 19.09
CA GLN A 160 -1.43 5.48 17.87
C GLN A 160 -0.30 5.07 16.91
N CYS A 161 0.90 4.82 17.44
CA CYS A 161 2.03 4.31 16.66
C CYS A 161 1.73 2.93 16.06
N ALA A 162 1.14 2.02 16.85
CA ALA A 162 0.75 0.71 16.37
C ALA A 162 -0.26 0.78 15.21
N VAL A 163 -1.27 1.66 15.29
CA VAL A 163 -2.23 1.87 14.20
C VAL A 163 -1.53 2.36 12.94
N LYS A 164 -0.66 3.37 13.06
CA LYS A 164 0.12 3.89 11.92
C LYS A 164 1.01 2.82 11.30
N ALA A 165 1.71 2.05 12.12
CA ALA A 165 2.56 0.96 11.66
C ALA A 165 1.77 -0.09 10.86
N VAL A 166 0.53 -0.41 11.28
CA VAL A 166 -0.35 -1.33 10.54
C VAL A 166 -0.86 -0.72 9.23
N GLN A 167 -1.17 0.59 9.22
CA GLN A 167 -1.58 1.32 8.01
C GLN A 167 -0.45 1.39 6.96
N GLU A 168 0.80 1.55 7.40
CA GLU A 168 1.96 1.66 6.51
C GLU A 168 2.52 0.30 6.09
N ALA A 169 2.18 -0.77 6.79
CA ALA A 169 2.73 -2.09 6.52
C ALA A 169 2.20 -2.71 5.21
N TYR A 170 3.14 -3.27 4.45
CA TYR A 170 2.84 -4.06 3.25
C TYR A 170 2.35 -5.47 3.65
N MET A 171 1.03 -5.61 3.78
CA MET A 171 0.38 -6.88 4.16
C MET A 171 -1.01 -7.00 3.54
N PRO A 172 -1.53 -8.23 3.31
CA PRO A 172 -2.89 -8.41 2.80
C PRO A 172 -3.95 -7.79 3.73
N ASN A 173 -5.04 -7.29 3.15
CA ASN A 173 -6.14 -6.68 3.90
C ASN A 173 -6.72 -7.61 4.98
N SER A 174 -6.76 -8.92 4.73
CA SER A 174 -7.24 -9.91 5.71
C SER A 174 -6.38 -9.96 6.96
N GLU A 175 -5.05 -9.86 6.82
CA GLU A 175 -4.14 -9.82 7.96
C GLU A 175 -4.19 -8.46 8.64
N ARG A 176 -4.27 -7.37 7.87
CA ARG A 176 -4.42 -6.02 8.41
C ARG A 176 -5.64 -5.88 9.31
N LYS A 177 -6.78 -6.42 8.87
CA LYS A 177 -8.02 -6.49 9.67
C LYS A 177 -7.81 -7.20 11.01
N LYS A 178 -7.09 -8.32 11.02
CA LYS A 178 -6.78 -9.05 12.26
C LYS A 178 -5.93 -8.19 13.20
N GLN A 179 -4.97 -7.42 12.67
CA GLN A 179 -4.15 -6.52 13.49
C GLN A 179 -4.98 -5.38 14.09
N TYR A 180 -5.89 -4.77 13.32
CA TYR A 180 -6.78 -3.74 13.88
C TYR A 180 -7.67 -4.28 15.00
N LEU A 181 -8.25 -5.47 14.83
CA LEU A 181 -9.05 -6.12 15.86
C LEU A 181 -8.23 -6.43 17.12
N ARG A 182 -6.96 -6.83 16.98
CA ARG A 182 -6.04 -7.05 18.10
C ARG A 182 -5.74 -5.75 18.84
N ILE A 183 -5.37 -4.69 18.10
CA ILE A 183 -5.11 -3.36 18.66
C ILE A 183 -6.35 -2.87 19.42
N HIS A 184 -7.54 -2.99 18.82
CA HIS A 184 -8.79 -2.62 19.46
C HIS A 184 -9.03 -3.37 20.78
N ALA A 185 -8.86 -4.69 20.79
CA ALA A 185 -9.02 -5.50 22.00
C ALA A 185 -8.00 -5.12 23.09
N ASP A 186 -6.76 -4.81 22.70
CA ASP A 186 -5.72 -4.39 23.63
C ASP A 186 -6.00 -3.01 24.23
N ILE A 187 -6.48 -2.05 23.42
CA ILE A 187 -6.91 -0.73 23.89
C ILE A 187 -8.03 -0.89 24.92
N ILE A 188 -9.05 -1.71 24.63
CA ILE A 188 -10.15 -1.96 25.58
C ILE A 188 -9.61 -2.51 26.90
N ARG A 189 -8.75 -3.53 26.84
CA ARG A 189 -8.18 -4.16 28.05
C ARG A 189 -7.35 -3.17 28.88
N LYS A 190 -6.58 -2.29 28.23
CA LYS A 190 -5.85 -1.22 28.93
C LYS A 190 -6.78 -0.16 29.50
N ASN A 191 -7.81 0.22 28.76
CA ASN A 191 -8.80 1.17 29.23
C ASN A 191 -9.58 0.64 30.45
N GLU A 192 -9.94 -0.64 30.49
CA GLU A 192 -10.54 -1.28 31.67
C GLU A 192 -9.61 -1.23 32.89
N THR A 193 -8.30 -1.34 32.68
CA THR A 193 -7.30 -1.21 33.74
C THR A 193 -7.25 0.23 34.25
N LEU A 194 -7.28 1.21 33.33
CA LEU A 194 -7.34 2.62 33.67
C LEU A 194 -8.63 2.98 34.44
N VAL A 195 -9.79 2.48 34.00
CA VAL A 195 -11.07 2.71 34.70
C VAL A 195 -11.01 2.18 36.13
N ARG A 196 -10.47 0.97 36.35
CA ARG A 196 -10.28 0.43 37.71
C ARG A 196 -9.36 1.32 38.56
N TYR A 197 -8.29 1.83 37.96
CA TYR A 197 -7.38 2.76 38.62
C TYR A 197 -8.08 4.09 38.98
N LEU A 198 -8.88 4.67 38.08
CA LEU A 198 -9.68 5.87 38.34
C LEU A 198 -10.67 5.68 39.48
N VAL A 199 -11.38 4.54 39.51
CA VAL A 199 -12.31 4.21 40.61
C VAL A 199 -11.56 4.12 41.94
N ARG A 200 -10.36 3.53 41.95
CA ARG A 200 -9.52 3.48 43.15
C ARG A 200 -9.11 4.88 43.62
N LEU A 201 -8.69 5.75 42.70
CA LEU A 201 -8.34 7.13 43.02
C LEU A 201 -9.53 7.90 43.60
N ALA A 202 -10.68 7.88 42.92
CA ALA A 202 -11.89 8.55 43.38
C ALA A 202 -12.34 8.05 44.76
N ASN A 203 -12.30 6.74 44.99
CA ASN A 203 -12.61 6.17 46.31
C ASN A 203 -11.60 6.61 47.39
N SER A 204 -10.31 6.72 47.06
CA SER A 204 -9.30 7.18 48.01
C SER A 204 -9.50 8.64 48.42
N VAL A 205 -9.84 9.51 47.46
CA VAL A 205 -10.22 10.91 47.73
C VAL A 205 -11.47 10.95 48.59
N LYS A 206 -12.48 10.14 48.27
CA LYS A 206 -13.72 10.11 49.04
C LYS A 206 -13.52 9.64 50.49
N VAL A 207 -12.69 8.62 50.69
CA VAL A 207 -12.35 8.13 52.04
C VAL A 207 -11.58 9.19 52.82
N ALA A 208 -10.65 9.91 52.19
CA ALA A 208 -9.93 11.01 52.83
C ALA A 208 -10.88 12.15 53.27
N GLU A 209 -11.82 12.55 52.40
CA GLU A 209 -12.87 13.53 52.76
C GLU A 209 -13.71 13.08 53.96
N LEU A 210 -14.15 11.81 53.96
CA LEU A 210 -14.96 11.26 55.06
C LEU A 210 -14.16 11.16 56.36
N LEU A 211 -12.87 10.81 56.28
CA LEU A 211 -11.99 10.74 57.43
C LEU A 211 -11.75 12.12 58.04
N ASP A 212 -11.51 13.15 57.21
CA ASP A 212 -11.37 14.53 57.64
C ASP A 212 -12.65 15.07 58.30
N ALA A 213 -13.82 14.77 57.70
CA ALA A 213 -15.11 15.08 58.30
C ALA A 213 -15.33 14.36 59.64
N SER A 214 -14.81 13.14 59.82
CA SER A 214 -14.90 12.40 61.08
C SER A 214 -13.86 12.86 62.13
N ALA A 215 -12.77 13.51 61.72
CA ALA A 215 -11.77 14.03 62.64
C ALA A 215 -12.29 15.24 63.44
N THR A 216 -13.33 15.93 62.94
CA THR A 216 -14.05 17.00 63.65
C THR A 216 -15.13 16.47 64.59
N ILE A 217 -14.84 15.40 65.35
CA ILE A 217 -15.68 15.03 66.50
C ILE A 217 -15.38 16.03 67.63
N GLU A 218 -16.34 16.90 67.95
CA GLU A 218 -16.26 17.77 69.14
C GLU A 218 -16.00 16.93 70.39
N ASP A 219 -14.95 17.29 71.14
CA ASP A 219 -14.66 16.68 72.44
C ASP A 219 -15.71 17.11 73.47
N ARG A 220 -16.80 16.35 73.53
CA ARG A 220 -17.89 16.56 74.48
C ARG A 220 -17.61 15.94 75.86
N ARG A 221 -16.42 15.39 76.13
CA ARG A 221 -16.11 14.74 77.41
C ARG A 221 -16.24 15.71 78.59
N ALA A 222 -15.76 16.95 78.43
CA ALA A 222 -15.89 17.99 79.46
C ALA A 222 -17.37 18.36 79.73
N GLN A 223 -18.17 18.54 78.67
CA GLN A 223 -19.60 18.83 78.80
C GLN A 223 -20.36 17.67 79.47
N ILE A 224 -20.05 16.43 79.08
CA ILE A 224 -20.63 15.22 79.68
C ILE A 224 -20.25 15.13 81.17
N ALA A 225 -18.97 15.30 81.51
CA ALA A 225 -18.50 15.27 82.90
C ALA A 225 -19.19 16.34 83.76
N MET A 226 -19.29 17.56 83.24
CA MET A 226 -19.93 18.68 83.92
C MET A 226 -21.45 18.45 84.11
N SER A 227 -22.12 17.90 83.09
CA SER A 227 -23.54 17.52 83.19
C SER A 227 -23.77 16.41 84.24
N ALA A 228 -22.87 15.41 84.32
CA ALA A 228 -22.94 14.35 85.32
C ALA A 228 -22.71 14.89 86.74
N MET A 229 -21.75 15.81 86.89
CA MET A 229 -21.45 16.44 88.18
C MET A 229 -22.61 17.31 88.69
N ASN A 230 -23.27 18.04 87.79
CA ASN A 230 -24.47 18.82 88.11
C ASN A 230 -25.63 17.91 88.53
N ARG A 231 -25.87 16.80 87.81
CA ARG A 231 -26.90 15.81 88.19
C ARG A 231 -26.63 15.18 89.56
N TRP A 232 -25.37 14.86 89.87
CA TRP A 232 -24.99 14.34 91.19
C TRP A 232 -25.24 15.37 92.30
N ARG A 233 -24.86 16.63 92.05
CA ARG A 233 -25.11 17.73 92.99
C ARG A 233 -26.61 17.91 93.22
N GLU A 234 -27.42 18.01 92.16
CA GLU A 234 -28.88 18.14 92.28
C GLU A 234 -29.53 16.96 93.03
N ALA A 235 -29.06 15.73 92.80
CA ALA A 235 -29.53 14.56 93.55
C ALA A 235 -29.20 14.67 95.05
N GLY A 236 -28.00 15.15 95.40
CA GLY A 236 -27.61 15.39 96.79
C GLY A 236 -28.44 16.50 97.46
N TRP A 237 -28.79 17.55 96.73
CA TRP A 237 -29.63 18.65 97.24
C TRP A 237 -31.09 18.22 97.45
N ARG A 238 -31.63 17.31 96.63
CA ARG A 238 -32.97 16.72 96.86
C ARG A 238 -33.05 15.84 98.10
N ILE A 239 -31.92 15.34 98.62
CA ILE A 239 -31.87 14.52 99.84
C ILE A 239 -31.78 15.39 101.10
N MET A 240 -31.23 16.61 101.03
CA MET A 240 -31.14 17.55 102.16
C MET A 240 -32.35 18.50 102.31
N GLY A 241 -33.31 18.48 101.38
CA GLY A 241 -34.49 19.35 101.38
C GLY A 241 -35.77 18.73 101.95
N ASN A 242 -35.71 17.53 102.54
CA ASN A 242 -36.79 16.86 103.29
C ASN A 242 -36.32 16.63 104.73
#